data_AF-A0A0D2MTR5-F1
#
_entry.id   AF-A0A0D2MTR5-F1
#
_cell.length_a   1.000
_cell.length_b   1.000
_cell.length_c   1.000
_cell.angle_alpha   90.00
_cell.angle_beta   90.00
_cell.angle_gamma   90.00
#
_symmetry.space_group_name_H-M   'P 1'
#
loop_
_entity.id
_entity.type
_entity.pdbx_description
1 polymer ?
#
loop_
_entity_poly.entity_id
_entity_poly.type
_entity_poly.pdbx_seq_one_letter_code
_entity_poly.pdbx_strand_id
1 'polypeptide(L)'
;MLQGALRGWADDVAHLLQVPRPLAVLLAGDPEVFLTRRPEEILTAIHGLCDALRAPFTAARDLALAEPRLLLATPAQVSEQLAALRALLPDAPRAASAVAAANPGLLLPPHPAGGGGGGAELRAVLTSLAAELGVGVSAVAAAAASNPLVLSSPPPPGSAAAALAALRGGGLGSQGRVLDVLLAQPALLYANPQELAASDAAISEALSSHPPWRAALSASLDPAAAGLLLLQRRPRLPLLVYLMERGLQGRIELRDAIGMGQTARYREFGSDWLEWLERFKARERRREERAAAAGYGGPPRGEGGGGVDWSGVGGGGAWAREDERDEGNQGVDWGQVDGDEDEAGGEEEEESGDQVDSGGEGSGGVDRRRSLSVVGGIVVNWPGGPSKLDLHVLRAQRAAARLYAAGTAGLLDGYWRRQLWFREEGGPGSAAVGGGTGDGSGDSSSSNGSNGSGGGGRGSGSRGRERAG
;
A
#
# COMPACT_ATOMS: atom_id res chain seq x y z
N MET A 1 22.36 0.51 -28.19
CA MET A 1 21.55 1.53 -28.90
C MET A 1 20.17 1.73 -28.27
N LEU A 2 19.40 0.66 -28.03
CA LEU A 2 18.02 0.77 -27.51
C LEU A 2 17.89 1.50 -26.15
N GLN A 3 18.85 1.28 -25.24
CA GLN A 3 18.89 1.99 -23.94
C GLN A 3 19.09 3.51 -24.08
N GLY A 4 19.86 3.95 -25.07
CA GLY A 4 20.09 5.38 -25.32
C GLY A 4 18.84 6.06 -25.88
N ALA A 5 18.16 5.40 -26.83
CA ALA A 5 16.89 5.88 -27.38
C ALA A 5 15.79 5.96 -26.32
N LEU A 6 15.65 4.91 -25.48
CA LEU A 6 14.71 4.91 -24.36
C LEU A 6 14.99 6.05 -23.36
N ARG A 7 16.27 6.28 -23.06
CA ARG A 7 16.69 7.37 -22.16
C ARG A 7 16.30 8.73 -22.71
N GLY A 8 16.64 9.02 -23.97
CA GLY A 8 16.30 10.29 -24.62
C GLY A 8 14.78 10.50 -24.66
N TRP A 9 14.04 9.51 -25.15
CA TRP A 9 12.58 9.57 -25.20
C TRP A 9 11.96 9.82 -23.81
N ALA A 10 12.43 9.12 -22.77
CA ALA A 10 11.88 9.31 -21.42
C ALA A 10 12.22 10.68 -20.82
N ASP A 11 13.39 11.24 -21.14
CA ASP A 11 13.78 12.59 -20.71
C ASP A 11 12.89 13.65 -21.38
N ASP A 12 12.59 13.50 -22.68
CA ASP A 12 11.70 14.40 -23.43
C ASP A 12 10.25 14.31 -22.91
N VAL A 13 9.73 13.10 -22.71
CA VAL A 13 8.37 12.89 -22.16
C VAL A 13 8.27 13.43 -20.73
N ALA A 14 9.29 13.23 -19.90
CA ALA A 14 9.33 13.78 -18.55
C ALA A 14 9.27 15.31 -18.56
N HIS A 15 10.00 15.96 -19.47
CA HIS A 15 9.97 17.40 -19.65
C HIS A 15 8.59 17.89 -20.12
N LEU A 16 8.03 17.28 -21.17
CA LEU A 16 6.73 17.71 -21.71
C LEU A 16 5.58 17.52 -20.72
N LEU A 17 5.57 16.41 -19.98
CA LEU A 17 4.50 16.10 -19.02
C LEU A 17 4.74 16.67 -17.61
N GLN A 18 5.90 17.30 -17.39
CA GLN A 18 6.34 17.84 -16.10
C GLN A 18 6.24 16.79 -14.99
N VAL A 19 6.79 15.59 -15.26
CA VAL A 19 6.85 14.47 -14.32
C VAL A 19 8.28 14.01 -14.10
N PRO A 20 8.60 13.39 -12.95
CA PRO A 20 9.87 12.73 -12.77
C PRO A 20 10.09 11.67 -13.86
N ARG A 21 11.32 11.59 -14.38
CA ARG A 21 11.73 10.60 -15.37
C ARG A 21 11.32 9.15 -15.04
N PRO A 22 11.38 8.66 -13.79
CA PRO A 22 10.89 7.31 -13.46
C PRO A 22 9.42 7.06 -13.86
N LEU A 23 8.55 8.08 -13.80
CA LEU A 23 7.16 7.98 -14.24
C LEU A 23 7.05 7.97 -15.76
N ALA A 24 7.83 8.79 -16.46
CA ALA A 24 7.87 8.76 -17.94
C ALA A 24 8.33 7.39 -18.48
N VAL A 25 9.27 6.72 -17.78
CA VAL A 25 9.69 5.35 -18.11
C VAL A 25 8.54 4.33 -17.97
N LEU A 26 7.53 4.58 -17.11
CA LEU A 26 6.36 3.69 -17.02
C LEU A 26 5.57 3.65 -18.33
N LEU A 27 5.46 4.78 -19.04
CA LEU A 27 4.80 4.82 -20.36
C LEU A 27 5.53 3.96 -21.39
N ALA A 28 6.86 3.92 -21.32
CA ALA A 28 7.66 3.05 -22.17
C ALA A 28 7.61 1.57 -21.76
N GLY A 29 6.97 1.25 -20.63
CA GLY A 29 6.67 -0.11 -20.22
C GLY A 29 5.69 -0.81 -21.18
N ASP A 30 4.87 -0.04 -21.91
CA ASP A 30 4.07 -0.55 -23.02
C ASP A 30 4.84 -0.37 -24.35
N PRO A 31 5.24 -1.48 -25.02
CA PRO A 31 6.03 -1.40 -26.24
C PRO A 31 5.32 -0.69 -27.39
N GLU A 32 3.99 -0.78 -27.47
CA GLU A 32 3.24 -0.17 -28.57
C GLU A 32 3.27 1.34 -28.43
N VAL A 33 3.07 1.87 -27.23
CA VAL A 33 3.22 3.31 -26.95
C VAL A 33 4.64 3.78 -27.26
N PHE A 34 5.66 3.09 -26.75
CA PHE A 34 7.06 3.49 -26.95
C PHE A 34 7.49 3.49 -28.43
N LEU A 35 7.07 2.47 -29.18
CA LEU A 35 7.51 2.28 -30.57
C LEU A 35 6.71 3.13 -31.57
N THR A 36 5.47 3.52 -31.23
CA THR A 36 4.58 4.20 -32.18
C THR A 36 4.36 5.68 -31.88
N ARG A 37 4.67 6.16 -30.66
CA ARG A 37 4.42 7.55 -30.26
C ARG A 37 5.69 8.35 -30.03
N ARG A 38 5.74 9.52 -30.65
CA ARG A 38 6.73 10.56 -30.32
C ARG A 38 6.33 11.30 -29.04
N PRO A 39 7.28 11.89 -28.29
CA PRO A 39 6.98 12.62 -27.05
C PRO A 39 5.89 13.71 -27.22
N GLU A 40 5.87 14.44 -28.32
CA GLU A 40 4.88 15.49 -28.61
C GLU A 40 3.48 14.92 -28.89
N GLU A 41 3.43 13.72 -29.49
CA GLU A 41 2.19 13.00 -29.74
C GLU A 41 1.58 12.49 -28.42
N ILE A 42 2.41 12.15 -27.44
CA ILE A 42 1.95 11.80 -26.08
C ILE A 42 1.30 12.99 -25.41
N LEU A 43 1.94 14.17 -25.47
CA LEU A 43 1.37 15.41 -24.93
C LEU A 43 0.02 15.72 -25.59
N THR A 44 -0.04 15.61 -26.93
CA THR A 44 -1.27 15.81 -27.71
C THR A 44 -2.35 14.80 -27.32
N ALA A 45 -2.00 13.52 -27.14
CA ALA A 45 -2.92 12.48 -26.71
C ALA A 45 -3.48 12.77 -25.30
N ILE A 46 -2.66 13.23 -24.37
CA ILE A 46 -3.12 13.61 -23.02
C ILE A 46 -4.08 14.81 -23.07
N HIS A 47 -3.84 15.80 -23.92
CA HIS A 47 -4.83 16.88 -24.15
C HIS A 47 -6.14 16.32 -24.72
N GLY A 48 -6.08 15.39 -25.67
CA GLY A 48 -7.26 14.68 -26.15
C GLY A 48 -8.02 13.92 -25.06
N LEU A 49 -7.30 13.31 -24.10
CA LEU A 49 -7.91 12.68 -22.92
C LEU A 49 -8.56 13.72 -21.99
N CYS A 50 -7.98 14.91 -21.84
CA CYS A 50 -8.60 16.00 -21.06
C CYS A 50 -9.97 16.36 -21.61
N ASP A 51 -10.07 16.52 -22.93
CA ASP A 51 -11.31 16.87 -23.62
C ASP A 51 -12.35 15.74 -23.52
N ALA A 52 -11.93 14.49 -23.75
CA ALA A 52 -12.80 13.32 -23.68
C ALA A 52 -13.37 13.09 -22.27
N LEU A 53 -12.53 13.22 -21.25
CA LEU A 53 -12.90 12.96 -19.85
C LEU A 53 -13.52 14.19 -19.18
N ARG A 54 -13.37 15.39 -19.78
CA ARG A 54 -13.64 16.70 -19.15
C ARG A 54 -12.91 16.82 -17.81
N ALA A 55 -11.64 16.43 -17.80
CA ALA A 55 -10.79 16.35 -16.61
C ALA A 55 -9.58 17.30 -16.73
N PRO A 56 -8.98 17.75 -15.61
CA PRO A 56 -7.76 18.53 -15.66
C PRO A 56 -6.59 17.69 -16.22
N PHE A 57 -5.60 18.38 -16.79
CA PHE A 57 -4.41 17.75 -17.38
C PHE A 57 -3.71 16.77 -16.43
N THR A 58 -3.58 17.13 -15.15
CA THR A 58 -2.97 16.25 -14.14
C THR A 58 -3.71 14.92 -14.00
N ALA A 59 -5.04 14.93 -13.94
CA ALA A 59 -5.83 13.70 -13.84
C ALA A 59 -5.74 12.85 -15.12
N ALA A 60 -5.82 13.47 -16.30
CA ALA A 60 -5.69 12.74 -17.57
C ALA A 60 -4.29 12.13 -17.74
N ARG A 61 -3.25 12.87 -17.35
CA ARG A 61 -1.86 12.39 -17.32
C ARG A 61 -1.70 11.21 -16.36
N ASP A 62 -2.19 11.33 -15.14
CA ASP A 62 -2.07 10.28 -14.13
C ASP A 62 -2.81 9.00 -14.57
N LEU A 63 -3.92 9.13 -15.29
CA LEU A 63 -4.60 8.01 -15.94
C LEU A 63 -3.77 7.34 -17.03
N ALA A 64 -3.15 8.13 -17.91
CA ALA A 64 -2.27 7.60 -18.94
C ALA A 64 -1.02 6.92 -18.35
N LEU A 65 -0.51 7.42 -17.22
CA LEU A 65 0.60 6.76 -16.51
C LEU A 65 0.18 5.40 -15.91
N ALA A 66 -1.07 5.30 -15.45
CA ALA A 66 -1.62 4.05 -14.91
C ALA A 66 -1.99 3.03 -16.01
N GLU A 67 -2.45 3.50 -17.17
CA GLU A 67 -2.75 2.68 -18.36
C GLU A 67 -2.22 3.37 -19.64
N PRO A 68 -0.96 3.08 -20.04
CA PRO A 68 -0.33 3.73 -21.18
C PRO A 68 -1.09 3.55 -22.50
N ARG A 69 -1.83 2.44 -22.66
CA ARG A 69 -2.59 2.16 -23.88
C ARG A 69 -3.69 3.17 -24.17
N LEU A 70 -4.12 3.96 -23.17
CA LEU A 70 -5.04 5.08 -23.41
C LEU A 70 -4.49 6.11 -24.39
N LEU A 71 -3.16 6.22 -24.51
CA LEU A 71 -2.48 7.10 -25.48
C LEU A 71 -2.63 6.60 -26.94
N LEU A 72 -3.07 5.36 -27.14
CA LEU A 72 -3.35 4.78 -28.45
C LEU A 72 -4.82 4.97 -28.85
N ALA A 73 -5.71 5.17 -27.87
CA ALA A 73 -7.12 5.40 -28.11
C ALA A 73 -7.39 6.82 -28.63
N THR A 74 -8.37 6.96 -29.51
CA THR A 74 -8.86 8.27 -29.94
C THR A 74 -9.73 8.89 -28.84
N PRO A 75 -9.81 10.24 -28.74
CA PRO A 75 -10.70 10.91 -27.79
C PRO A 75 -12.17 10.50 -27.93
N ALA A 76 -12.62 10.20 -29.15
CA ALA A 76 -13.96 9.71 -29.42
C ALA A 76 -14.22 8.33 -28.80
N GLN A 77 -13.29 7.38 -28.94
CA GLN A 77 -13.40 6.06 -28.33
C GLN A 77 -13.45 6.13 -26.80
N VAL A 78 -12.58 6.94 -26.19
CA VAL A 78 -12.58 7.13 -24.73
C VAL A 78 -13.88 7.77 -24.26
N SER A 79 -14.40 8.76 -24.99
CA SER A 79 -15.69 9.40 -24.71
C SER A 79 -16.86 8.41 -24.80
N GLU A 80 -16.84 7.52 -25.80
CA GLU A 80 -17.84 6.47 -25.99
C GLU A 80 -17.80 5.46 -24.83
N GLN A 81 -16.61 4.98 -24.43
CA GLN A 81 -16.49 4.07 -23.29
C GLN A 81 -16.93 4.72 -21.98
N LEU A 82 -16.58 5.99 -21.75
CA LEU A 82 -17.06 6.73 -20.58
C LEU A 82 -18.58 6.93 -20.62
N ALA A 83 -19.17 7.18 -21.78
CA ALA A 83 -20.61 7.28 -21.94
C ALA A 83 -21.30 5.92 -21.67
N ALA A 84 -20.74 4.83 -22.16
CA ALA A 84 -21.21 3.47 -21.88
C ALA A 84 -21.13 3.15 -20.37
N LEU A 85 -20.05 3.55 -19.71
CA LEU A 85 -19.88 3.41 -18.26
C LEU A 85 -20.90 4.25 -17.48
N ARG A 86 -21.17 5.49 -17.92
CA ARG A 86 -22.22 6.34 -17.33
C ARG A 86 -23.61 5.75 -17.53
N ALA A 87 -23.88 5.11 -18.67
CA ALA A 87 -25.15 4.45 -18.93
C ALA A 87 -25.39 3.24 -18.01
N LEU A 88 -24.33 2.59 -17.54
CA LEU A 88 -24.42 1.55 -16.50
C LEU A 88 -24.72 2.12 -15.11
N LEU A 89 -24.47 3.42 -14.90
CA LEU A 89 -24.55 4.11 -13.62
C LEU A 89 -25.42 5.36 -13.70
N PRO A 90 -26.71 5.22 -14.11
CA PRO A 90 -27.56 6.37 -14.37
C PRO A 90 -27.74 7.26 -13.13
N ASP A 91 -27.80 6.65 -11.94
CA ASP A 91 -28.02 7.36 -10.68
C ASP A 91 -26.74 7.97 -10.08
N ALA A 92 -25.57 7.65 -10.65
CA ALA A 92 -24.27 8.04 -10.09
C ALA A 92 -23.25 8.40 -11.19
N PRO A 93 -23.47 9.47 -11.97
CA PRO A 93 -22.57 9.83 -13.07
C PRO A 93 -21.15 10.19 -12.60
N ARG A 94 -21.00 10.66 -11.35
CA ARG A 94 -19.69 10.89 -10.72
C ARG A 94 -18.97 9.57 -10.38
N ALA A 95 -19.72 8.53 -10.03
CA ALA A 95 -19.17 7.20 -9.76
C ALA A 95 -18.54 6.59 -11.01
N ALA A 96 -19.12 6.81 -12.20
CA ALA A 96 -18.50 6.38 -13.46
C ALA A 96 -17.10 6.97 -13.66
N SER A 97 -16.91 8.27 -13.40
CA SER A 97 -15.59 8.90 -13.48
C SER A 97 -14.62 8.36 -12.43
N ALA A 98 -15.07 8.08 -11.20
CA ALA A 98 -14.24 7.47 -10.16
C ALA A 98 -13.83 6.03 -10.51
N VAL A 99 -14.76 5.23 -11.05
CA VAL A 99 -14.51 3.87 -11.53
C VAL A 99 -13.50 3.88 -12.67
N ALA A 100 -13.68 4.76 -13.65
CA ALA A 100 -12.73 4.94 -14.74
C ALA A 100 -11.36 5.41 -14.25
N ALA A 101 -11.34 6.30 -13.25
CA ALA A 101 -10.09 6.80 -12.69
C ALA A 101 -9.26 5.69 -12.03
N ALA A 102 -9.94 4.77 -11.37
CA ALA A 102 -9.28 3.69 -10.64
C ALA A 102 -9.07 2.41 -11.46
N ASN A 103 -9.80 2.26 -12.57
CA ASN A 103 -9.61 1.17 -13.54
C ASN A 103 -9.56 1.75 -14.96
N PRO A 104 -8.48 2.47 -15.33
CA PRO A 104 -8.38 3.16 -16.61
C PRO A 104 -8.47 2.23 -17.83
N GLY A 105 -8.13 0.93 -17.68
CA GLY A 105 -8.35 -0.07 -18.72
C GLY A 105 -9.80 -0.21 -19.19
N LEU A 106 -10.78 0.19 -18.37
CA LEU A 106 -12.21 0.23 -18.76
C LEU A 106 -12.52 1.27 -19.85
N LEU A 107 -11.62 2.24 -20.06
CA LEU A 107 -11.76 3.27 -21.08
C LEU A 107 -11.15 2.85 -22.43
N LEU A 108 -10.49 1.70 -22.50
CA LEU A 108 -9.93 1.18 -23.74
C LEU A 108 -11.05 0.64 -24.65
N PRO A 109 -10.96 0.87 -25.98
CA PRO A 109 -11.90 0.28 -26.91
C PRO A 109 -11.79 -1.25 -26.92
N PRO A 110 -12.87 -1.98 -27.26
CA PRO A 110 -12.83 -3.43 -27.44
C PRO A 110 -11.73 -3.85 -28.42
N HIS A 111 -10.96 -4.87 -28.06
CA HIS A 111 -9.93 -5.40 -28.94
C HIS A 111 -10.61 -6.13 -30.12
N PRO A 112 -10.23 -5.86 -31.38
CA PRO A 112 -10.90 -6.42 -32.57
C PRO A 112 -10.80 -7.96 -32.65
N ALA A 113 -9.81 -8.56 -31.99
CA ALA A 113 -9.62 -10.01 -31.93
C ALA A 113 -10.64 -10.78 -31.05
N GLY A 114 -11.77 -10.17 -30.67
CA GLY A 114 -12.91 -10.89 -30.08
C GLY A 114 -12.91 -10.98 -28.55
N GLY A 115 -12.06 -10.22 -27.86
CA GLY A 115 -12.25 -9.96 -26.43
C GLY A 115 -13.37 -8.94 -26.26
N GLY A 116 -14.47 -9.32 -25.61
CA GLY A 116 -15.53 -8.37 -25.28
C GLY A 116 -14.94 -7.11 -24.66
N GLY A 117 -15.35 -5.93 -25.13
CA GLY A 117 -14.79 -4.67 -24.63
C GLY A 117 -14.93 -4.55 -23.12
N GLY A 118 -14.04 -3.76 -22.49
CA GLY A 118 -14.03 -3.58 -21.04
C GLY A 118 -15.41 -3.22 -20.47
N GLY A 119 -16.23 -2.47 -21.21
CA GLY A 119 -17.61 -2.17 -20.82
C GLY A 119 -18.57 -3.38 -20.80
N ALA A 120 -18.41 -4.36 -21.69
CA ALA A 120 -19.23 -5.56 -21.72
C ALA A 120 -18.83 -6.53 -20.60
N GLU A 121 -17.53 -6.72 -20.37
CA GLU A 121 -17.01 -7.51 -19.26
C GLU A 121 -17.40 -6.90 -17.92
N LEU A 122 -17.23 -5.58 -17.75
CA LEU A 122 -17.68 -4.86 -16.56
C LEU A 122 -19.18 -5.04 -16.31
N ARG A 123 -20.00 -4.91 -17.36
CA ARG A 123 -21.45 -5.14 -17.24
C ARG A 123 -21.74 -6.56 -16.78
N ALA A 124 -21.03 -7.56 -17.32
CA ALA A 124 -21.19 -8.95 -16.91
C ALA A 124 -20.81 -9.15 -15.43
N VAL A 125 -19.67 -8.59 -14.99
CA VAL A 125 -19.21 -8.63 -13.59
C VAL A 125 -20.24 -7.98 -12.66
N LEU A 126 -20.67 -6.76 -12.97
CA LEU A 126 -21.64 -6.03 -12.16
C LEU A 126 -23.00 -6.73 -12.10
N THR A 127 -23.45 -7.30 -13.22
CA THR A 127 -24.72 -8.06 -13.28
C THR A 127 -24.63 -9.36 -12.50
N SER A 128 -23.52 -10.08 -12.59
CA SER A 128 -23.28 -11.32 -11.82
C SER A 128 -23.26 -11.03 -10.32
N LEU A 129 -22.51 -10.01 -9.90
CA LEU A 129 -22.44 -9.59 -8.49
C LEU A 129 -23.80 -9.13 -7.96
N ALA A 130 -24.54 -8.36 -8.76
CA ALA A 130 -25.89 -7.92 -8.41
C ALA A 130 -26.85 -9.10 -8.22
N ALA A 131 -26.76 -10.10 -9.11
CA ALA A 131 -27.55 -11.34 -9.00
C ALA A 131 -27.17 -12.16 -7.76
N GLU A 132 -25.88 -12.33 -7.46
CA GLU A 132 -25.42 -13.07 -6.28
C GLU A 132 -25.82 -12.40 -4.95
N LEU A 133 -25.75 -11.08 -4.89
CA LEU A 133 -26.12 -10.31 -3.69
C LEU A 133 -27.64 -10.07 -3.59
N GLY A 134 -28.39 -10.27 -4.69
CA GLY A 134 -29.82 -9.97 -4.76
C GLY A 134 -30.12 -8.47 -4.65
N VAL A 135 -29.25 -7.62 -5.23
CA VAL A 135 -29.39 -6.16 -5.24
C VAL A 135 -29.37 -5.61 -6.66
N GLY A 136 -29.73 -4.34 -6.86
CA GLY A 136 -29.65 -3.69 -8.17
C GLY A 136 -28.21 -3.46 -8.62
N VAL A 137 -27.97 -3.51 -9.94
CA VAL A 137 -26.66 -3.23 -10.57
C VAL A 137 -26.12 -1.86 -10.18
N SER A 138 -26.99 -0.86 -10.04
CA SER A 138 -26.61 0.50 -9.62
C SER A 138 -26.02 0.53 -8.22
N ALA A 139 -26.53 -0.28 -7.27
CA ALA A 139 -26.01 -0.37 -5.90
C ALA A 139 -24.62 -1.01 -5.86
N VAL A 140 -24.43 -2.15 -6.56
CA VAL A 140 -23.12 -2.81 -6.68
C VAL A 140 -22.09 -1.87 -7.28
N ALA A 141 -22.50 -1.12 -8.30
CA ALA A 141 -21.57 -0.29 -9.00
C ALA A 141 -21.24 1.03 -8.27
N ALA A 142 -22.18 1.57 -7.49
CA ALA A 142 -21.89 2.64 -6.54
C ALA A 142 -20.88 2.18 -5.46
N ALA A 143 -21.02 0.95 -4.97
CA ALA A 143 -20.07 0.32 -4.05
C ALA A 143 -18.69 0.13 -4.71
N ALA A 144 -18.67 -0.39 -5.94
CA ALA A 144 -17.44 -0.59 -6.71
C ALA A 144 -16.73 0.73 -7.05
N ALA A 145 -17.45 1.85 -7.13
CA ALA A 145 -16.82 3.16 -7.27
C ALA A 145 -16.07 3.61 -6.01
N SER A 146 -16.53 3.16 -4.83
CA SER A 146 -15.85 3.42 -3.56
C SER A 146 -14.71 2.43 -3.32
N ASN A 147 -14.78 1.22 -3.88
CA ASN A 147 -13.71 0.25 -3.88
C ASN A 147 -13.48 -0.36 -5.29
N PRO A 148 -12.61 0.28 -6.08
CA PRO A 148 -12.35 -0.10 -7.47
C PRO A 148 -11.76 -1.50 -7.67
N LEU A 149 -11.21 -2.12 -6.62
CA LEU A 149 -10.63 -3.46 -6.68
C LEU A 149 -11.65 -4.53 -7.08
N VAL A 150 -12.93 -4.30 -6.78
CA VAL A 150 -14.04 -5.19 -7.17
C VAL A 150 -14.11 -5.37 -8.68
N LEU A 151 -13.71 -4.35 -9.44
CA LEU A 151 -13.83 -4.33 -10.89
C LEU A 151 -12.56 -4.85 -11.57
N SER A 152 -11.38 -4.52 -11.03
CA SER A 152 -10.10 -4.99 -11.58
C SER A 152 -9.83 -6.46 -11.30
N SER A 153 -10.34 -6.99 -10.19
CA SER A 153 -10.20 -8.39 -9.83
C SER A 153 -11.54 -8.94 -9.39
N PRO A 154 -12.48 -9.26 -10.31
CA PRO A 154 -13.82 -9.71 -9.93
C PRO A 154 -13.74 -10.89 -8.96
N PRO A 155 -14.55 -10.90 -7.88
CA PRO A 155 -14.50 -11.98 -6.91
C PRO A 155 -14.96 -13.30 -7.57
N PRO A 156 -14.48 -14.47 -7.11
CA PRO A 156 -14.84 -15.75 -7.71
C PRO A 156 -16.36 -15.95 -7.75
N PRO A 157 -16.93 -16.57 -8.80
CA PRO A 157 -18.37 -16.82 -8.87
C PRO A 157 -18.89 -17.54 -7.62
N GLY A 158 -19.97 -17.03 -7.03
CA GLY A 158 -20.60 -17.55 -5.82
C GLY A 158 -19.97 -17.06 -4.50
N SER A 159 -18.82 -16.39 -4.53
CA SER A 159 -18.18 -15.89 -3.31
C SER A 159 -18.98 -14.76 -2.64
N ALA A 160 -19.66 -13.91 -3.41
CA ALA A 160 -20.48 -12.85 -2.87
C ALA A 160 -21.74 -13.42 -2.19
N ALA A 161 -22.38 -14.42 -2.81
CA ALA A 161 -23.49 -15.15 -2.21
C ALA A 161 -23.06 -15.90 -0.94
N ALA A 162 -21.86 -16.51 -0.93
CA ALA A 162 -21.33 -17.22 0.23
C ALA A 162 -20.97 -16.26 1.38
N ALA A 163 -20.38 -15.11 1.10
CA ALA A 163 -20.10 -14.07 2.10
C ALA A 163 -21.40 -13.52 2.71
N LEU A 164 -22.42 -13.28 1.89
CA LEU A 164 -23.75 -12.87 2.33
C LEU A 164 -24.40 -13.93 3.23
N ALA A 165 -24.33 -15.21 2.83
CA ALA A 165 -24.85 -16.31 3.63
C ALA A 165 -24.11 -16.45 4.98
N ALA A 166 -22.78 -16.32 4.98
CA ALA A 166 -21.96 -16.38 6.17
C ALA A 166 -22.32 -15.29 7.20
N LEU A 167 -22.62 -14.08 6.75
CA LEU A 167 -22.96 -12.95 7.61
C LEU A 167 -24.44 -12.89 8.03
N ARG A 168 -25.35 -13.49 7.25
CA ARG A 168 -26.79 -13.54 7.61
C ARG A 168 -27.06 -14.31 8.90
N GLY A 169 -26.19 -15.25 9.26
CA GLY A 169 -26.35 -16.09 10.45
C GLY A 169 -25.87 -15.46 11.76
N GLY A 170 -25.18 -14.31 11.72
CA GLY A 170 -24.55 -13.73 12.91
C GLY A 170 -25.20 -12.44 13.41
N GLY A 171 -24.40 -11.56 14.02
CA GLY A 171 -24.90 -10.45 14.85
C GLY A 171 -25.04 -9.11 14.14
N LEU A 172 -24.69 -9.02 12.85
CA LEU A 172 -24.79 -7.78 12.07
C LEU A 172 -26.22 -7.30 11.83
N GLY A 173 -27.23 -8.12 12.10
CA GLY A 173 -28.65 -7.71 12.06
C GLY A 173 -29.37 -8.12 10.78
N SER A 174 -30.12 -7.18 10.19
CA SER A 174 -30.99 -7.48 9.04
C SER A 174 -30.18 -7.78 7.77
N GLN A 175 -30.79 -8.49 6.81
CA GLN A 175 -30.16 -8.73 5.52
C GLN A 175 -29.74 -7.43 4.81
N GLY A 176 -30.58 -6.38 4.87
CA GLY A 176 -30.26 -5.08 4.28
C GLY A 176 -28.97 -4.51 4.88
N ARG A 177 -28.81 -4.63 6.20
CA ARG A 177 -27.61 -4.18 6.91
C ARG A 177 -26.36 -4.98 6.50
N VAL A 178 -26.46 -6.29 6.35
CA VAL A 178 -25.35 -7.12 5.86
C VAL A 178 -24.93 -6.70 4.44
N LEU A 179 -25.91 -6.41 3.58
CA LEU A 179 -25.64 -5.90 2.23
C LEU A 179 -24.94 -4.54 2.28
N ASP A 180 -25.39 -3.62 3.13
CA ASP A 180 -24.72 -2.32 3.30
C ASP A 180 -23.25 -2.49 3.72
N VAL A 181 -22.96 -3.45 4.62
CA VAL A 181 -21.58 -3.75 5.07
C VAL A 181 -20.73 -4.34 3.95
N LEU A 182 -21.26 -5.30 3.18
CA LEU A 182 -20.55 -5.91 2.05
C LEU A 182 -20.26 -4.88 0.94
N LEU A 183 -21.22 -3.99 0.67
CA LEU A 183 -21.09 -2.92 -0.31
C LEU A 183 -20.12 -1.82 0.16
N ALA A 184 -20.12 -1.47 1.45
CA ALA A 184 -19.20 -0.51 2.01
C ALA A 184 -17.77 -1.06 2.16
N GLN A 185 -17.62 -2.36 2.34
CA GLN A 185 -16.32 -3.03 2.46
C GLN A 185 -16.18 -4.24 1.52
N PRO A 186 -16.01 -4.03 0.20
CA PRO A 186 -16.01 -5.12 -0.77
C PRO A 186 -14.86 -6.12 -0.67
N ALA A 187 -13.80 -5.81 0.08
CA ALA A 187 -12.75 -6.78 0.40
C ALA A 187 -13.29 -8.01 1.15
N LEU A 188 -14.46 -7.90 1.79
CA LEU A 188 -15.17 -9.04 2.40
C LEU A 188 -15.64 -10.08 1.38
N LEU A 189 -15.84 -9.69 0.11
CA LEU A 189 -16.26 -10.62 -0.95
C LEU A 189 -15.16 -11.65 -1.30
N TYR A 190 -13.91 -11.37 -0.94
CA TYR A 190 -12.76 -12.27 -1.14
C TYR A 190 -12.39 -13.06 0.12
N ALA A 191 -13.04 -12.77 1.25
CA ALA A 191 -12.77 -13.47 2.50
C ALA A 191 -13.32 -14.91 2.43
N ASN A 192 -12.65 -15.83 3.13
CA ASN A 192 -13.20 -17.17 3.30
C ASN A 192 -14.54 -17.07 4.08
N PRO A 193 -15.66 -17.60 3.54
CA PRO A 193 -16.97 -17.50 4.20
C PRO A 193 -16.98 -18.09 5.62
N GLN A 194 -16.21 -19.14 5.88
CA GLN A 194 -16.12 -19.75 7.21
C GLN A 194 -15.38 -18.84 8.20
N GLU A 195 -14.30 -18.20 7.77
CA GLU A 195 -13.57 -17.23 8.60
C GLU A 195 -14.40 -15.98 8.86
N LEU A 196 -15.20 -15.57 7.88
CA LEU A 196 -16.10 -14.43 7.99
C LEU A 196 -17.22 -14.71 9.00
N ALA A 197 -17.87 -15.87 8.91
CA ALA A 197 -18.87 -16.33 9.88
C ALA A 197 -18.27 -16.45 11.30
N ALA A 198 -17.07 -17.04 11.41
CA ALA A 198 -16.36 -17.12 12.69
C ALA A 198 -15.97 -15.74 13.23
N SER A 199 -15.73 -14.77 12.34
CA SER A 199 -15.42 -13.39 12.74
C SER A 199 -16.65 -12.67 13.29
N ASP A 200 -17.77 -12.76 12.59
CA ASP A 200 -19.04 -12.20 13.06
C ASP A 200 -19.49 -12.83 14.38
N ALA A 201 -19.40 -14.16 14.51
CA ALA A 201 -19.73 -14.86 15.75
C ALA A 201 -18.87 -14.40 16.94
N ALA A 202 -17.55 -14.30 16.77
CA ALA A 202 -16.64 -13.86 17.83
C ALA A 202 -16.85 -12.39 18.22
N ILE A 203 -17.14 -11.51 17.25
CA ILE A 203 -17.50 -10.11 17.52
C ILE A 203 -18.82 -10.05 18.29
N SER A 204 -19.82 -10.80 17.86
CA SER A 204 -21.14 -10.86 18.48
C SER A 204 -21.08 -11.37 19.92
N GLU A 205 -20.28 -12.41 20.16
CA GLU A 205 -20.01 -12.96 21.48
C GLU A 205 -19.33 -11.92 22.38
N ALA A 206 -18.26 -11.28 21.92
CA ALA A 206 -17.57 -10.27 22.71
C ALA A 206 -18.51 -9.11 23.07
N LEU A 207 -19.27 -8.60 22.10
CA LEU A 207 -20.21 -7.50 22.30
C LEU A 207 -21.49 -7.89 23.06
N SER A 208 -21.74 -9.19 23.30
CA SER A 208 -22.90 -9.64 24.08
C SER A 208 -22.88 -9.13 25.52
N SER A 209 -21.67 -8.88 26.06
CA SER A 209 -21.46 -8.28 27.37
C SER A 209 -21.74 -6.77 27.43
N HIS A 210 -21.92 -6.12 26.28
CA HIS A 210 -22.20 -4.69 26.19
C HIS A 210 -23.35 -4.37 25.19
N PRO A 211 -24.62 -4.44 25.65
CA PRO A 211 -25.79 -4.24 24.80
C PRO A 211 -25.79 -2.96 23.94
N PRO A 212 -25.31 -1.79 24.41
CA PRO A 212 -25.27 -0.58 23.58
C PRO A 212 -24.37 -0.72 22.35
N TRP A 213 -23.20 -1.35 22.49
CA TRP A 213 -22.29 -1.57 21.35
C TRP A 213 -22.83 -2.64 20.40
N ARG A 214 -23.48 -3.67 20.93
CA ARG A 214 -24.17 -4.68 20.10
C ARG A 214 -25.29 -4.05 19.27
N ALA A 215 -26.11 -3.20 19.89
CA ALA A 215 -27.16 -2.45 19.20
C ALA A 215 -26.57 -1.47 18.18
N ALA A 216 -25.45 -0.82 18.50
CA ALA A 216 -24.76 0.05 17.55
C ALA A 216 -24.28 -0.73 16.33
N LEU A 217 -23.61 -1.89 16.51
CA LEU A 217 -23.13 -2.71 15.40
C LEU A 217 -24.26 -3.10 14.43
N SER A 218 -25.41 -3.52 14.97
CA SER A 218 -26.54 -4.04 14.18
C SER A 218 -27.42 -2.96 13.55
N ALA A 219 -27.42 -1.72 14.06
CA ALA A 219 -28.37 -0.70 13.60
C ALA A 219 -27.73 0.62 13.17
N SER A 220 -26.76 1.16 13.91
CA SER A 220 -26.34 2.57 13.75
C SER A 220 -24.88 2.78 13.38
N LEU A 221 -24.02 1.77 13.52
CA LEU A 221 -22.61 1.87 13.19
C LEU A 221 -22.47 2.18 11.70
N ASP A 222 -21.44 2.92 11.32
CA ASP A 222 -21.11 3.09 9.90
C ASP A 222 -20.80 1.71 9.25
N PRO A 223 -21.42 1.35 8.10
CA PRO A 223 -21.19 0.06 7.47
C PRO A 223 -19.71 -0.23 7.14
N ALA A 224 -18.94 0.80 6.76
CA ALA A 224 -17.51 0.64 6.50
C ALA A 224 -16.73 0.32 7.78
N ALA A 225 -17.05 0.96 8.91
CA ALA A 225 -16.47 0.60 10.21
C ALA A 225 -16.80 -0.83 10.63
N ALA A 226 -18.05 -1.29 10.43
CA ALA A 226 -18.43 -2.68 10.70
C ALA A 226 -17.64 -3.66 9.80
N GLY A 227 -17.50 -3.36 8.51
CA GLY A 227 -16.72 -4.16 7.58
C GLY A 227 -15.23 -4.22 7.94
N LEU A 228 -14.66 -3.10 8.38
CA LEU A 228 -13.29 -3.04 8.88
C LEU A 228 -13.10 -3.91 10.13
N LEU A 229 -14.07 -3.91 11.05
CA LEU A 229 -14.02 -4.76 12.25
C LEU A 229 -14.03 -6.25 11.88
N LEU A 230 -14.82 -6.66 10.88
CA LEU A 230 -14.84 -8.04 10.39
C LEU A 230 -13.49 -8.43 9.77
N LEU A 231 -12.96 -7.62 8.84
CA LEU A 231 -11.67 -7.89 8.19
C LEU A 231 -10.49 -7.86 9.16
N GLN A 232 -10.52 -6.95 10.13
CA GLN A 232 -9.46 -6.72 11.09
C GLN A 232 -9.82 -7.25 12.48
N ARG A 233 -10.64 -8.30 12.58
CA ARG A 233 -11.07 -8.86 13.87
C ARG A 233 -9.88 -9.13 14.78
N ARG A 234 -8.82 -9.75 14.27
CA ARG A 234 -7.64 -10.14 15.06
C ARG A 234 -7.01 -8.97 15.83
N PRO A 235 -6.65 -7.85 15.19
CA PRO A 235 -6.11 -6.71 15.92
C PRO A 235 -7.17 -5.84 16.61
N ARG A 236 -8.45 -5.88 16.22
CA ARG A 236 -9.48 -4.94 16.75
C ARG A 236 -10.26 -5.52 17.93
N LEU A 237 -10.61 -6.79 17.89
CA LEU A 237 -11.40 -7.45 18.93
C LEU A 237 -10.73 -7.37 20.32
N PRO A 238 -9.40 -7.58 20.48
CA PRO A 238 -8.77 -7.45 21.79
C PRO A 238 -8.92 -6.05 22.39
N LEU A 239 -8.92 -4.99 21.57
CA LEU A 239 -9.14 -3.63 22.08
C LEU A 239 -10.56 -3.48 22.64
N LEU A 240 -11.57 -3.98 21.92
CA LEU A 240 -12.95 -3.90 22.40
C LEU A 240 -13.12 -4.67 23.72
N VAL A 241 -12.54 -5.87 23.82
CA VAL A 241 -12.56 -6.67 25.05
C VAL A 241 -11.86 -5.95 26.20
N TYR A 242 -10.70 -5.33 25.95
CA TYR A 242 -10.00 -4.53 26.95
C TYR A 242 -10.84 -3.36 27.46
N LEU A 243 -11.46 -2.60 26.54
CA LEU A 243 -12.30 -1.47 26.91
C LEU A 243 -13.47 -1.91 27.79
N MET A 244 -14.08 -3.07 27.49
CA MET A 244 -15.15 -3.65 28.30
C MET A 244 -14.65 -4.17 29.66
N GLU A 245 -13.54 -4.91 29.70
CA GLU A 245 -12.95 -5.43 30.96
C GLU A 245 -12.48 -4.29 31.90
N ARG A 246 -12.13 -3.12 31.34
CA ARG A 246 -11.71 -1.93 32.10
C ARG A 246 -12.83 -0.93 32.40
N GLY A 247 -14.06 -1.17 31.94
CA GLY A 247 -15.16 -0.22 32.13
C GLY A 247 -15.01 1.09 31.35
N LEU A 248 -14.22 1.08 30.27
CA LEU A 248 -13.91 2.25 29.43
C LEU A 248 -14.83 2.37 28.21
N GLN A 249 -15.72 1.41 27.98
CA GLN A 249 -16.60 1.36 26.81
C GLN A 249 -17.64 2.50 26.74
N GLY A 250 -17.85 3.23 27.85
CA GLY A 250 -18.67 4.45 27.89
C GLY A 250 -17.90 5.74 27.56
N ARG A 251 -16.55 5.67 27.48
CA ARG A 251 -15.68 6.82 27.21
C ARG A 251 -15.34 6.98 25.73
N ILE A 252 -15.43 5.90 24.97
CA ILE A 252 -15.03 5.84 23.57
C ILE A 252 -16.17 5.23 22.77
N GLU A 253 -16.60 5.90 21.71
CA GLU A 253 -17.60 5.35 20.81
C GLU A 253 -17.05 4.12 20.08
N LEU A 254 -17.92 3.15 19.77
CA LEU A 254 -17.52 1.93 19.07
C LEU A 254 -16.80 2.23 17.75
N ARG A 255 -17.26 3.25 17.00
CA ARG A 255 -16.63 3.68 15.75
C ARG A 255 -15.17 4.10 15.96
N ASP A 256 -14.91 4.92 16.98
CA ASP A 256 -13.57 5.43 17.28
C ASP A 256 -12.65 4.32 17.78
N ALA A 257 -13.18 3.41 18.62
CA ALA A 257 -12.45 2.23 19.05
C ALA A 257 -12.06 1.34 17.84
N ILE A 258 -12.97 1.12 16.89
CA ILE A 258 -12.67 0.39 15.65
C ILE A 258 -11.66 1.15 14.80
N GLY A 259 -11.70 2.48 14.75
CA GLY A 259 -10.73 3.29 14.01
C GLY A 259 -9.33 3.31 14.63
N MET A 260 -9.22 3.18 15.96
CA MET A 260 -8.00 3.42 16.72
C MET A 260 -6.82 2.50 16.34
N GLY A 261 -5.81 3.06 15.66
CA GLY A 261 -4.58 2.35 15.30
C GLY A 261 -3.71 1.96 16.51
N GLN A 262 -2.73 1.08 16.31
CA GLN A 262 -1.88 0.57 17.40
C GLN A 262 -1.15 1.68 18.17
N THR A 263 -0.58 2.66 17.46
CA THR A 263 0.12 3.80 18.08
C THR A 263 -0.82 4.66 18.92
N ALA A 264 -2.08 4.84 18.49
CA ALA A 264 -3.08 5.58 19.24
C ALA A 264 -3.47 4.85 20.53
N ARG A 265 -3.63 3.51 20.48
CA ARG A 265 -3.91 2.69 21.68
C ARG A 265 -2.79 2.79 22.71
N TYR A 266 -1.53 2.69 22.26
CA TYR A 266 -0.39 2.80 23.15
C TYR A 266 -0.30 4.19 23.77
N ARG A 267 -0.58 5.24 23.00
CA ARG A 267 -0.63 6.61 23.53
C ARG A 267 -1.73 6.78 24.58
N GLU A 268 -2.91 6.20 24.34
CA GLU A 268 -4.08 6.37 25.21
C GLU A 268 -4.00 5.53 26.49
N PHE A 269 -3.53 4.28 26.39
CA PHE A 269 -3.59 3.30 27.49
C PHE A 269 -2.21 2.87 28.03
N GLY A 270 -1.12 3.29 27.38
CA GLY A 270 0.24 3.04 27.84
C GLY A 270 0.62 1.56 27.95
N SER A 271 1.41 1.25 28.99
CA SER A 271 1.87 -0.10 29.32
C SER A 271 0.74 -1.03 29.76
N ASP A 272 -0.32 -0.51 30.38
CA ASP A 272 -1.46 -1.32 30.87
C ASP A 272 -2.13 -2.12 29.73
N TRP A 273 -2.26 -1.50 28.55
CA TRP A 273 -2.75 -2.19 27.35
C TRP A 273 -1.83 -3.31 26.87
N LEU A 274 -0.50 -3.11 26.90
CA LEU A 274 0.46 -4.12 26.44
C LEU A 274 0.47 -5.33 27.37
N GLU A 275 0.56 -5.11 28.68
CA GLU A 275 0.52 -6.16 29.68
C GLU A 275 -0.81 -6.94 29.63
N TRP A 276 -1.91 -6.22 29.43
CA TRP A 276 -3.21 -6.85 29.24
C TRP A 276 -3.25 -7.69 27.96
N LEU A 277 -2.74 -7.19 26.84
CA LEU A 277 -2.75 -7.87 25.55
C LEU A 277 -1.92 -9.15 25.57
N GLU A 278 -0.78 -9.15 26.27
CA GLU A 278 0.03 -10.36 26.47
C GLU A 278 -0.73 -11.42 27.27
N ARG A 279 -1.35 -11.02 28.39
CA ARG A 279 -2.21 -11.93 29.18
C ARG A 279 -3.40 -12.44 28.37
N PHE A 280 -4.01 -11.60 27.56
CA PHE A 280 -5.10 -11.97 26.65
C PHE A 280 -4.65 -13.03 25.65
N LYS A 281 -3.53 -12.82 24.96
CA LYS A 281 -2.94 -13.80 24.03
C LYS A 281 -2.60 -15.13 24.71
N ALA A 282 -2.08 -15.08 25.94
CA ALA A 282 -1.82 -16.29 26.72
C ALA A 282 -3.10 -17.04 27.10
N ARG A 283 -4.19 -16.33 27.44
CA ARG A 283 -5.52 -16.93 27.70
C ARG A 283 -6.07 -17.62 26.45
N GLU A 284 -6.01 -16.95 25.29
CA GLU A 284 -6.47 -17.51 24.01
C GLU A 284 -5.67 -18.75 23.62
N ARG A 285 -4.34 -18.70 23.72
CA ARG A 285 -3.49 -19.87 23.43
C ARG A 285 -3.85 -21.08 24.32
N ARG A 286 -4.07 -20.86 25.61
CA ARG A 286 -4.51 -21.93 26.53
C ARG A 286 -5.90 -22.46 26.18
N ARG A 287 -6.79 -21.63 25.64
CA ARG A 287 -8.12 -22.07 25.15
C ARG A 287 -7.96 -22.94 23.91
N GLU A 288 -7.13 -22.53 22.95
CA GLU A 288 -6.81 -23.33 21.76
C GLU A 288 -6.17 -24.66 22.13
N GLU A 289 -5.18 -24.65 23.03
CA GLU A 289 -4.51 -25.87 23.52
C GLU A 289 -5.49 -26.81 24.22
N ARG A 290 -6.41 -26.28 25.03
CA ARG A 290 -7.47 -27.09 25.67
C ARG A 290 -8.46 -27.64 24.65
N ALA A 291 -8.84 -26.86 23.65
CA ALA A 291 -9.74 -27.30 22.58
C ALA A 291 -9.08 -28.44 21.76
N ALA A 292 -7.79 -28.31 21.47
CA ALA A 292 -7.00 -29.35 20.80
C ALA A 292 -6.83 -30.60 21.69
N ALA A 293 -6.55 -30.43 23.00
CA ALA A 293 -6.34 -31.53 23.93
C ALA A 293 -7.64 -32.27 24.30
N ALA A 294 -8.80 -31.61 24.26
CA ALA A 294 -10.09 -32.20 24.56
C ALA A 294 -10.53 -33.31 23.59
N GLY A 295 -9.70 -33.65 22.59
CA GLY A 295 -9.93 -34.83 21.75
C GLY A 295 -11.22 -34.74 20.92
N TYR A 296 -11.80 -33.54 20.81
CA TYR A 296 -12.54 -33.21 19.61
C TYR A 296 -11.52 -33.26 18.49
N GLY A 297 -11.35 -34.47 17.93
CA GLY A 297 -10.65 -34.69 16.68
C GLY A 297 -11.09 -33.55 15.79
N GLY A 298 -10.11 -32.78 15.29
CA GLY A 298 -10.38 -31.59 14.50
C GLY A 298 -11.54 -31.89 13.57
N PRO A 299 -12.48 -30.92 13.40
CA PRO A 299 -13.75 -31.15 12.73
C PRO A 299 -13.51 -32.08 11.56
N PRO A 300 -14.34 -33.15 11.39
CA PRO A 300 -14.11 -34.14 10.35
C PRO A 300 -13.67 -33.37 9.11
N ARG A 301 -12.64 -33.84 8.42
CA ARG A 301 -11.96 -33.09 7.36
C ARG A 301 -12.86 -32.68 6.17
N GLY A 302 -14.20 -32.79 6.31
CA GLY A 302 -15.22 -31.96 5.66
C GLY A 302 -16.06 -31.14 6.67
N GLU A 303 -16.11 -29.83 6.41
CA GLU A 303 -17.16 -28.86 6.80
C GLU A 303 -17.24 -28.39 8.28
N GLY A 304 -16.65 -27.22 8.57
CA GLY A 304 -17.38 -26.14 9.26
C GLY A 304 -17.03 -25.73 10.70
N GLY A 305 -16.01 -26.29 11.36
CA GLY A 305 -15.66 -25.93 12.75
C GLY A 305 -14.55 -24.87 12.87
N GLY A 306 -14.92 -23.60 13.05
CA GLY A 306 -14.00 -22.44 13.11
C GLY A 306 -13.15 -22.33 14.39
N GLY A 307 -12.21 -23.25 14.60
CA GLY A 307 -11.07 -23.02 15.49
C GLY A 307 -10.14 -21.98 14.87
N VAL A 308 -10.10 -20.78 15.44
CA VAL A 308 -9.23 -19.71 14.95
C VAL A 308 -7.81 -20.00 15.43
N ASP A 309 -6.89 -20.28 14.51
CA ASP A 309 -5.45 -20.34 14.81
C ASP A 309 -4.86 -18.93 14.96
N TRP A 310 -4.56 -18.53 16.20
CA TRP A 310 -3.93 -17.25 16.55
C TRP A 310 -2.39 -17.25 16.42
N SER A 311 -1.76 -18.39 16.09
CA SER A 311 -0.29 -18.52 16.05
C SER A 311 0.36 -17.89 14.81
N GLY A 312 -0.40 -17.68 13.73
CA GLY A 312 0.12 -17.29 12.41
C GLY A 312 0.49 -15.81 12.19
N VAL A 313 0.31 -14.90 13.15
CA VAL A 313 0.67 -13.47 12.98
C VAL A 313 1.54 -12.97 14.13
N GLY A 314 2.63 -13.70 14.35
CA GLY A 314 3.88 -13.18 14.86
C GLY A 314 4.89 -13.15 13.73
N GLY A 315 4.90 -12.07 12.93
CA GLY A 315 6.02 -11.72 12.06
C GLY A 315 7.23 -11.30 12.89
N GLY A 316 7.77 -12.25 13.66
CA GLY A 316 8.84 -12.08 14.64
C GLY A 316 9.03 -13.41 15.36
N GLY A 317 9.86 -14.28 14.80
CA GLY A 317 10.12 -15.61 15.36
C GLY A 317 10.86 -16.52 14.40
N ALA A 318 12.17 -16.38 14.35
CA ALA A 318 13.08 -17.45 13.92
C ALA A 318 14.24 -17.47 14.91
N TRP A 319 13.93 -17.76 16.16
CA TRP A 319 14.86 -18.18 17.20
C TRP A 319 14.05 -19.05 18.15
N ALA A 320 14.15 -20.37 17.97
CA ALA A 320 13.87 -21.41 18.95
C ALA A 320 13.76 -22.75 18.21
N ARG A 321 14.90 -23.24 17.73
CA ARG A 321 15.21 -24.67 17.59
C ARG A 321 16.65 -24.77 17.11
N GLU A 322 17.57 -24.67 18.06
CA GLU A 322 18.88 -25.27 17.97
C GLU A 322 19.23 -25.72 19.39
N ASP A 323 19.21 -27.04 19.53
CA ASP A 323 19.89 -27.92 20.49
C ASP A 323 20.26 -27.37 21.88
N GLU A 324 19.64 -28.00 22.86
CA GLU A 324 20.20 -28.22 24.19
C GLU A 324 21.63 -28.79 24.06
N ARG A 325 22.62 -27.93 24.27
CA ARG A 325 23.86 -28.32 24.94
C ARG A 325 24.11 -27.35 26.08
N ASP A 326 24.05 -27.92 27.28
CA ASP A 326 24.70 -27.43 28.49
C ASP A 326 26.11 -26.95 28.15
N GLU A 327 26.41 -25.70 28.50
CA GLU A 327 27.65 -25.27 29.14
C GLU A 327 27.47 -23.83 29.63
N GLY A 328 27.67 -23.63 30.93
CA GLY A 328 27.19 -22.47 31.66
C GLY A 328 27.83 -21.13 31.29
N ASN A 329 27.14 -20.04 31.60
CA ASN A 329 27.79 -18.77 31.81
C ASN A 329 27.02 -17.90 32.82
N GLN A 330 27.81 -17.16 33.59
CA GLN A 330 27.50 -16.54 34.86
C GLN A 330 26.65 -15.28 34.72
N GLY A 331 26.01 -14.91 35.83
CA GLY A 331 25.05 -13.83 35.92
C GLY A 331 25.61 -12.44 35.60
N VAL A 332 24.69 -11.56 35.20
CA VAL A 332 24.92 -10.12 35.19
C VAL A 332 23.77 -9.46 35.98
N ASP A 333 24.21 -8.82 37.04
CA ASP A 333 23.51 -7.94 37.98
C ASP A 333 23.10 -6.64 37.26
N TRP A 334 21.83 -6.23 37.37
CA TRP A 334 21.35 -4.96 36.84
C TRP A 334 21.18 -3.98 37.99
N GLY A 335 22.24 -3.20 38.19
CA GLY A 335 22.29 -2.11 39.15
C GLY A 335 21.19 -1.08 38.95
N GLN A 336 20.46 -0.87 40.05
CA GLN A 336 19.97 0.37 40.63
C GLN A 336 20.35 1.66 39.86
N VAL A 337 19.32 2.39 39.42
CA VAL A 337 19.43 3.80 39.00
C VAL A 337 18.72 4.62 40.07
N ASP A 338 19.51 5.29 40.91
CA ASP A 338 19.04 6.34 41.80
C ASP A 338 18.79 7.61 40.97
N GLY A 339 17.69 8.28 41.28
CA GLY A 339 17.36 9.60 40.73
C GLY A 339 17.90 10.70 41.62
N ASP A 340 18.34 11.78 40.98
CA ASP A 340 18.50 13.08 41.61
C ASP A 340 17.86 14.13 40.69
N GLU A 341 16.78 14.72 41.19
CA GLU A 341 16.29 16.03 40.78
C GLU A 341 17.11 17.07 41.55
N ASP A 342 17.61 18.11 40.88
CA ASP A 342 17.88 19.38 41.54
C ASP A 342 17.83 20.56 40.55
N GLU A 343 17.36 21.66 41.11
CA GLU A 343 16.94 22.93 40.53
C GLU A 343 18.08 23.89 40.11
N ALA A 344 17.64 24.99 39.48
CA ALA A 344 18.30 26.31 39.34
C ALA A 344 19.48 26.37 38.34
N GLY A 345 19.61 27.36 37.46
CA GLY A 345 19.29 28.78 37.55
C GLY A 345 20.59 29.55 37.23
N GLY A 346 20.54 30.61 36.43
CA GLY A 346 21.69 31.51 36.26
C GLY A 346 21.97 31.96 34.83
N GLU A 347 21.80 33.27 34.63
CA GLU A 347 22.14 34.07 33.47
C GLU A 347 23.66 34.41 33.42
N GLU A 348 24.04 35.17 32.39
CA GLU A 348 25.28 35.96 32.23
C GLU A 348 26.56 35.17 31.86
N GLU A 349 27.53 35.67 31.13
CA GLU A 349 27.75 36.75 30.15
C GLU A 349 29.22 36.55 29.70
N GLU A 350 29.54 36.90 28.45
CA GLU A 350 30.91 37.17 27.96
C GLU A 350 31.89 35.96 28.05
N GLU A 351 33.01 35.82 27.34
CA GLU A 351 33.97 36.75 26.82
C GLU A 351 34.81 36.02 25.74
N SER A 352 35.39 36.83 24.87
CA SER A 352 36.32 36.54 23.77
C SER A 352 37.48 35.58 24.07
N GLY A 353 37.96 34.91 23.02
CA GLY A 353 39.25 34.24 23.00
C GLY A 353 39.67 33.82 21.59
N ASP A 354 40.27 34.76 20.85
CA ASP A 354 40.94 34.56 19.57
C ASP A 354 42.31 33.90 19.84
N GLN A 355 42.59 32.72 19.26
CA GLN A 355 43.96 32.20 19.20
C GLN A 355 44.22 31.38 17.93
N VAL A 356 45.28 31.81 17.24
CA VAL A 356 45.75 31.34 15.94
C VAL A 356 46.81 30.25 16.12
N ASP A 357 46.77 29.32 15.15
CA ASP A 357 47.92 28.72 14.46
C ASP A 357 48.49 27.34 14.86
N SER A 358 48.78 26.60 13.78
CA SER A 358 49.86 25.62 13.58
C SER A 358 49.64 24.15 13.94
N GLY A 359 49.36 23.36 12.89
CA GLY A 359 50.25 22.28 12.42
C GLY A 359 50.23 20.95 13.18
N GLY A 360 49.82 19.88 12.49
CA GLY A 360 50.05 18.51 12.96
C GLY A 360 49.48 17.46 12.02
N GLU A 361 50.30 16.99 11.08
CA GLU A 361 50.08 15.74 10.36
C GLU A 361 49.97 14.58 11.36
N GLY A 362 48.84 13.88 11.31
CA GLY A 362 48.59 12.68 12.11
C GLY A 362 47.78 11.68 11.30
N SER A 363 48.48 10.86 10.53
CA SER A 363 47.96 9.70 9.80
C SER A 363 47.26 8.73 10.77
N GLY A 364 45.94 8.83 10.87
CA GLY A 364 45.07 7.87 11.56
C GLY A 364 44.25 7.07 10.54
N GLY A 365 44.66 5.82 10.28
CA GLY A 365 43.94 4.91 9.42
C GLY A 365 42.52 4.67 9.92
N VAL A 366 41.52 4.99 9.09
CA VAL A 366 40.14 4.55 9.29
C VAL A 366 40.11 3.05 9.03
N ASP A 367 40.19 2.30 10.12
CA ASP A 367 39.96 0.87 10.17
C ASP A 367 38.49 0.62 9.82
N ARG A 368 38.17 0.57 8.52
CA ARG A 368 36.83 0.25 8.00
C ARG A 368 36.54 -1.20 8.35
N ARG A 369 36.08 -1.45 9.57
CA ARG A 369 35.57 -2.74 10.02
C ARG A 369 34.43 -3.14 9.08
N ARG A 370 34.72 -4.07 8.17
CA ARG A 370 33.74 -4.75 7.34
C ARG A 370 32.87 -5.58 8.29
N SER A 371 31.67 -5.11 8.58
CA SER A 371 30.69 -5.88 9.31
C SER A 371 30.04 -6.87 8.35
N LEU A 372 30.44 -8.14 8.44
CA LEU A 372 29.74 -9.24 7.81
C LEU A 372 28.51 -9.54 8.65
N SER A 373 27.33 -9.42 8.06
CA SER A 373 26.08 -9.84 8.70
C SER A 373 25.54 -11.05 7.98
N VAL A 374 25.26 -12.11 8.73
CA VAL A 374 24.59 -13.30 8.22
C VAL A 374 23.12 -13.18 8.55
N VAL A 375 22.27 -13.01 7.53
CA VAL A 375 20.83 -12.86 7.72
C VAL A 375 20.11 -13.93 6.92
N GLY A 376 19.70 -15.00 7.60
CA GLY A 376 18.99 -16.13 6.97
C GLY A 376 19.85 -16.99 6.04
N GLY A 377 21.14 -17.17 6.36
CA GLY A 377 22.08 -18.01 5.61
C GLY A 377 22.81 -17.33 4.46
N ILE A 378 22.49 -16.06 4.16
CA ILE A 378 23.21 -15.25 3.18
C ILE A 378 24.12 -14.28 3.94
N VAL A 379 25.42 -14.31 3.59
CA VAL A 379 26.42 -13.39 4.14
C VAL A 379 26.41 -12.13 3.30
N VAL A 380 26.01 -11.00 3.89
CA VAL A 380 26.03 -9.69 3.21
C VAL A 380 27.10 -8.82 3.85
N ASN A 381 27.95 -8.24 3.00
CA ASN A 381 29.01 -7.33 3.40
C ASN A 381 28.51 -5.88 3.28
N TRP A 382 28.37 -5.21 4.42
CA TRP A 382 27.93 -3.82 4.48
C TRP A 382 29.14 -2.91 4.74
N PRO A 383 29.46 -1.97 3.84
CA PRO A 383 30.41 -0.92 4.15
C PRO A 383 29.72 0.11 5.05
N GLY A 384 29.80 -0.07 6.38
CA GLY A 384 29.25 0.84 7.39
C GLY A 384 28.13 0.30 8.28
N GLY A 385 27.76 -0.99 8.14
CA GLY A 385 26.68 -1.62 8.89
C GLY A 385 25.28 -1.36 8.31
N PRO A 386 24.27 -2.20 8.59
CA PRO A 386 22.92 -2.02 8.06
C PRO A 386 22.18 -0.92 8.82
N SER A 387 21.52 -0.01 8.10
CA SER A 387 20.64 0.99 8.70
C SER A 387 19.35 0.33 9.24
N LYS A 388 18.62 1.04 10.11
CA LYS A 388 17.30 0.57 10.59
C LYS A 388 16.30 0.37 9.45
N LEU A 389 16.44 1.12 8.36
CA LEU A 389 15.61 0.99 7.17
C LEU A 389 15.97 -0.25 6.35
N ASP A 390 17.26 -0.54 6.17
CA ASP A 390 17.73 -1.76 5.48
C ASP A 390 17.18 -3.03 6.14
N LEU A 391 17.20 -3.04 7.48
CA LEU A 391 16.62 -4.13 8.26
C LEU A 391 15.09 -4.21 8.10
N HIS A 392 14.41 -3.09 7.89
CA HIS A 392 12.97 -3.03 7.67
C HIS A 392 12.57 -3.52 6.27
N VAL A 393 13.31 -3.13 5.23
CA VAL A 393 13.09 -3.58 3.86
C VAL A 393 13.35 -5.08 3.72
N LEU A 394 14.44 -5.59 4.31
CA LEU A 394 14.73 -7.03 4.30
C LEU A 394 13.66 -7.84 5.03
N ARG A 395 13.07 -7.31 6.11
CA ARG A 395 11.92 -7.94 6.79
C ARG A 395 10.65 -7.92 5.92
N ALA A 396 10.38 -6.84 5.21
CA ALA A 396 9.24 -6.73 4.29
C ALA A 396 9.39 -7.66 3.07
N GLN A 397 10.59 -7.75 2.49
CA GLN A 397 10.90 -8.69 1.40
C GLN A 397 10.73 -10.15 1.86
N ARG A 398 11.17 -10.49 3.08
CA ARG A 398 11.00 -11.85 3.63
C ARG A 398 9.54 -12.19 3.96
N ALA A 399 8.76 -11.23 4.45
CA ALA A 399 7.32 -11.40 4.66
C ALA A 399 6.61 -11.67 3.31
N ALA A 400 7.00 -10.95 2.26
CA ALA A 400 6.46 -11.17 0.93
C ALA A 400 6.91 -12.52 0.32
N ALA A 401 8.18 -12.92 0.48
CA ALA A 401 8.67 -14.22 0.01
C ALA A 401 8.02 -15.44 0.70
N ARG A 402 7.39 -15.24 1.86
CA ARG A 402 6.59 -16.27 2.55
C ARG A 402 5.14 -16.33 2.09
N LEU A 403 4.63 -15.23 1.53
CA LEU A 403 3.24 -15.11 1.07
C LEU A 403 3.07 -15.46 -0.41
N TYR A 404 4.15 -15.38 -1.20
CA TYR A 404 4.12 -15.62 -2.64
C TYR A 404 5.09 -16.75 -3.03
N ALA A 405 4.70 -17.59 -4.00
CA ALA A 405 5.51 -18.73 -4.46
C ALA A 405 6.90 -18.29 -4.96
N ALA A 406 7.88 -19.20 -4.95
CA ALA A 406 9.30 -18.91 -5.20
C ALA A 406 9.61 -18.17 -6.52
N GLY A 407 8.73 -18.27 -7.53
CA GLY A 407 8.85 -17.53 -8.81
C GLY A 407 8.48 -16.04 -8.75
N THR A 408 7.86 -15.58 -7.66
CA THR A 408 7.35 -14.20 -7.51
C THR A 408 8.28 -13.28 -6.72
N ALA A 409 9.30 -13.84 -6.05
CA ALA A 409 10.26 -13.07 -5.26
C ALA A 409 11.09 -12.09 -6.12
N GLY A 410 11.41 -12.45 -7.37
CA GLY A 410 12.08 -11.56 -8.32
C GLY A 410 11.21 -10.39 -8.80
N LEU A 411 9.89 -10.56 -8.84
CA LEU A 411 8.93 -9.50 -9.18
C LEU A 411 8.78 -8.49 -8.03
N LEU A 412 8.83 -8.98 -6.79
CA LEU A 412 8.82 -8.16 -5.58
C LEU A 412 10.13 -7.39 -5.39
N ASP A 413 11.28 -8.02 -5.64
CA ASP A 413 12.56 -7.29 -5.64
C ASP A 413 12.57 -6.20 -6.72
N GLY A 414 12.01 -6.49 -7.90
CA GLY A 414 11.76 -5.49 -8.93
C GLY A 414 10.78 -4.38 -8.49
N TYR A 415 9.73 -4.71 -7.74
CA TYR A 415 8.73 -3.75 -7.24
C TYR A 415 9.32 -2.80 -6.19
N TRP A 416 10.09 -3.31 -5.24
CA TRP A 416 10.73 -2.49 -4.20
C TRP A 416 11.82 -1.60 -4.78
N ARG A 417 12.63 -2.10 -5.71
CA ARG A 417 13.60 -1.30 -6.48
C ARG A 417 12.96 -0.26 -7.40
N ARG A 418 11.64 -0.26 -7.57
CA ARG A 418 10.88 0.75 -8.33
C ARG A 418 10.30 1.86 -7.44
N GLN A 419 10.31 1.71 -6.12
CA GLN A 419 9.83 2.75 -5.20
C GLN A 419 10.86 3.87 -5.08
N LEU A 420 10.41 5.12 -5.16
CA LEU A 420 11.25 6.33 -5.22
C LEU A 420 12.21 6.45 -4.03
N TRP A 421 11.72 6.20 -2.81
CA TRP A 421 12.52 6.26 -1.59
C TRP A 421 13.65 5.21 -1.54
N PHE A 422 13.52 4.08 -2.25
CA PHE A 422 14.56 3.04 -2.31
C PHE A 422 15.75 3.44 -3.21
N ARG A 423 15.53 4.37 -4.14
CA ARG A 423 16.56 4.82 -5.10
C ARG A 423 17.34 6.04 -4.63
N GLU A 424 16.76 6.83 -3.74
CA GLU A 424 17.38 8.08 -3.25
C GLU A 424 18.48 7.83 -2.22
N GLU A 425 18.44 6.72 -1.48
CA GLU A 425 19.47 6.39 -0.47
C GLU A 425 20.54 5.39 -0.96
N GLY A 426 20.33 4.74 -2.10
CA GLY A 426 21.33 3.87 -2.75
C GLY A 426 22.34 4.69 -3.56
N GLY A 427 23.24 5.42 -2.90
CA GLY A 427 24.22 6.28 -3.54
C GLY A 427 25.11 5.59 -4.61
N PRO A 428 25.85 6.35 -5.43
CA PRO A 428 26.49 5.90 -6.69
C PRO A 428 27.66 4.89 -6.58
N GLY A 429 27.79 4.15 -5.48
CA GLY A 429 28.92 3.24 -5.21
C GLY A 429 28.69 1.76 -5.53
N SER A 430 27.50 1.31 -5.93
CA SER A 430 27.22 -0.14 -6.06
C SER A 430 27.48 -0.75 -7.44
N ALA A 431 28.06 -0.03 -8.39
CA ALA A 431 28.29 -0.52 -9.75
C ALA A 431 29.73 -0.35 -10.21
N ALA A 432 30.68 -1.10 -9.59
CA ALA A 432 31.97 -1.38 -10.22
C ALA A 432 32.74 -2.49 -9.45
N VAL A 433 32.60 -3.75 -9.87
CA VAL A 433 33.72 -4.69 -9.88
C VAL A 433 33.65 -5.44 -11.21
N GLY A 434 34.40 -4.93 -12.19
CA GLY A 434 34.62 -5.56 -13.48
C GLY A 434 35.98 -5.07 -13.96
N GLY A 435 37.03 -5.83 -13.63
CA GLY A 435 38.39 -5.54 -14.04
C GLY A 435 38.56 -5.65 -15.55
N GLY A 436 39.34 -4.73 -16.10
CA GLY A 436 39.74 -4.72 -17.51
C GLY A 436 40.88 -3.75 -17.70
N THR A 437 42.09 -4.26 -17.53
CA THR A 437 43.36 -3.62 -17.92
C THR A 437 43.41 -3.44 -19.44
N GLY A 438 43.81 -2.27 -19.91
CA GLY A 438 44.06 -2.02 -21.33
C GLY A 438 44.54 -0.61 -21.59
N ASP A 439 45.85 -0.41 -21.50
CA ASP A 439 46.57 0.76 -22.01
C ASP A 439 46.38 0.91 -23.53
N GLY A 440 46.35 2.16 -24.01
CA GLY A 440 46.35 2.45 -25.45
C GLY A 440 46.18 3.93 -25.77
N SER A 441 47.28 4.66 -25.73
CA SER A 441 47.48 6.06 -26.14
C SER A 441 46.95 6.37 -27.55
N GLY A 442 46.50 7.61 -27.76
CA GLY A 442 46.20 8.16 -29.08
C GLY A 442 45.76 9.62 -29.04
N ASP A 443 46.73 10.53 -29.10
CA ASP A 443 46.56 11.96 -29.34
C ASP A 443 45.81 12.26 -30.66
N SER A 444 45.02 13.34 -30.70
CA SER A 444 45.07 14.39 -31.74
C SER A 444 43.92 15.41 -31.61
N SER A 445 44.29 16.63 -31.21
CA SER A 445 44.09 17.89 -31.93
C SER A 445 42.69 18.38 -32.35
N SER A 446 42.30 19.50 -31.72
CA SER A 446 41.92 20.78 -32.37
C SER A 446 40.66 20.86 -33.24
N SER A 447 39.70 21.70 -32.83
CA SER A 447 39.43 22.97 -33.53
C SER A 447 38.52 23.88 -32.73
N ASN A 448 38.94 25.14 -32.71
CA ASN A 448 38.33 26.32 -32.11
C ASN A 448 37.41 26.98 -33.15
N GLY A 449 36.39 27.71 -32.69
CA GLY A 449 35.60 28.66 -33.50
C GLY A 449 34.09 28.42 -33.37
N SER A 450 33.21 29.39 -33.19
CA SER A 450 33.35 30.84 -33.30
C SER A 450 32.13 31.50 -32.63
N ASN A 451 32.34 32.73 -32.18
CA ASN A 451 31.31 33.69 -31.76
C ASN A 451 30.23 33.91 -32.82
N GLY A 452 29.00 34.15 -32.37
CA GLY A 452 27.88 34.61 -33.19
C GLY A 452 26.82 35.31 -32.35
N SER A 453 27.00 36.62 -32.17
CA SER A 453 26.03 37.58 -31.63
C SER A 453 24.83 37.77 -32.56
N GLY A 454 23.65 38.11 -32.02
CA GLY A 454 22.69 38.96 -32.75
C GLY A 454 21.20 38.77 -32.46
N GLY A 455 20.55 39.87 -32.04
CA GLY A 455 19.11 40.15 -32.25
C GLY A 455 18.20 39.67 -31.11
N GLY A 456 17.55 40.51 -30.30
CA GLY A 456 16.94 41.80 -30.62
C GLY A 456 15.50 41.58 -31.08
N GLY A 457 14.54 41.62 -30.15
CA GLY A 457 13.12 41.46 -30.46
C GLY A 457 12.22 41.85 -29.30
N ARG A 458 12.02 43.16 -29.11
CA ARG A 458 10.97 43.72 -28.26
C ARG A 458 9.62 43.52 -28.95
N GLY A 459 8.68 42.86 -28.28
CA GLY A 459 7.28 42.75 -28.71
C GLY A 459 6.35 43.23 -27.60
N SER A 460 5.83 44.43 -27.78
CA SER A 460 4.88 45.14 -26.91
C SER A 460 3.44 44.92 -27.36
N GLY A 461 2.51 44.91 -26.40
CA GLY A 461 1.06 45.11 -26.60
C GLY A 461 0.26 43.81 -26.60
N SER A 462 -0.93 43.70 -25.99
CA SER A 462 -1.88 44.72 -25.56
C SER A 462 -2.83 44.14 -24.51
N ARG A 463 -3.24 44.98 -23.56
CA ARG A 463 -4.27 44.69 -22.56
C ARG A 463 -5.65 44.97 -23.18
N GLY A 464 -6.48 43.94 -23.33
CA GLY A 464 -7.92 44.08 -23.59
C GLY A 464 -8.69 44.00 -22.27
N ARG A 465 -9.36 45.10 -21.92
CA ARG A 465 -10.16 45.27 -20.70
C ARG A 465 -11.61 45.43 -21.17
N GLU A 466 -12.44 44.40 -21.03
CA GLU A 466 -13.89 44.54 -21.25
C GLU A 466 -14.61 44.58 -19.91
N ARG A 467 -15.42 45.64 -19.80
CA ARG A 467 -16.33 45.95 -18.70
C ARG A 467 -17.76 45.68 -19.18
N ALA A 468 -18.58 45.34 -18.20
CA ALA A 468 -20.03 45.21 -18.20
C ALA A 468 -20.81 46.15 -19.13
N GLY A 469 -21.87 45.56 -19.70
CA GLY A 469 -23.17 46.18 -19.98
C GLY A 469 -24.24 45.28 -19.38
#